data_AF-A0A2G9TVA5-F1
#
_entry.id   AF-A0A2G9TVA5-F1
#
_cell.length_a   1.000
_cell.length_b   1.000
_cell.length_c   1.000
_cell.angle_alpha   90.00
_cell.angle_beta   90.00
_cell.angle_gamma   90.00
#
_symmetry.space_group_name_H-M   'P 1'
#
loop_
_entity.id
_entity.type
_entity.pdbx_description
1 polymer ?
#
loop_
_entity_poly.entity_id
_entity_poly.type
_entity_poly.pdbx_seq_one_letter_code
_entity_poly.pdbx_strand_id
1 'polypeptide(L)'
;MVIDAWELATKLMNVEEIAEIRAKSRLAYGECGLDDIIPQNQDQEYRVCSIGRASGIIEVPKNSEALSKLFSALHSNLAVCYAKLEDWDEVLKCTEESLRLHSANTKALFRRAAALSARNDTEEAMDCLKRAQEIDPHDTVVQCEIERLTGIRRRRRAEEKALYRKMLVGAGDVNTGSRRFDFVTYRLIAIGAFSLVTFALFVFFLFQLWSLPGEQEL
;
A
#
# COMPACT_ATOMS: atom_id res chain seq x y z
N MET A 1 27.85 -6.41 21.64
CA MET A 1 28.26 -5.16 20.95
C MET A 1 29.70 -4.89 21.35
N VAL A 2 30.62 -4.79 20.41
CA VAL A 2 32.01 -4.37 20.69
C VAL A 2 32.01 -2.84 20.64
N ILE A 3 32.59 -2.17 21.63
CA ILE A 3 32.67 -0.71 21.64
C ILE A 3 33.86 -0.23 20.78
N ASP A 4 33.69 0.90 20.11
CA ASP A 4 34.68 1.46 19.16
C ASP A 4 36.08 1.60 19.79
N ALA A 5 36.14 1.96 21.08
CA ALA A 5 37.40 2.05 21.82
C ALA A 5 38.22 0.76 21.79
N TRP A 6 37.58 -0.41 21.88
CA TRP A 6 38.27 -1.70 21.82
C TRP A 6 38.77 -1.98 20.40
N GLU A 7 38.00 -1.63 19.38
CA GLU A 7 38.39 -1.84 17.99
C GLU A 7 39.61 -1.00 17.60
N LEU A 8 39.71 0.24 18.11
CA LEU A 8 40.87 1.10 17.92
C LEU A 8 42.09 0.62 18.71
N ALA A 9 41.91 0.24 19.97
CA ALA A 9 43.02 -0.19 20.81
C ALA A 9 43.65 -1.51 20.34
N THR A 10 42.83 -2.49 19.99
CA THR A 10 43.30 -3.81 19.51
C THR A 10 44.09 -3.75 18.19
N LYS A 11 43.89 -2.69 17.37
CA LYS A 11 44.70 -2.41 16.18
C LYS A 11 46.13 -1.98 16.54
N LEU A 12 46.33 -1.37 17.71
CA LEU A 12 47.62 -0.84 18.17
C LEU A 12 48.38 -1.81 19.09
N MET A 13 47.68 -2.73 19.77
CA MET A 13 48.28 -3.69 20.70
C MET A 13 49.06 -4.80 19.98
N ASN A 14 50.07 -5.37 20.63
CA ASN A 14 50.69 -6.62 20.19
C ASN A 14 49.89 -7.85 20.66
N VAL A 15 50.20 -9.02 20.11
CA VAL A 15 49.63 -10.28 20.62
C VAL A 15 50.28 -10.58 21.97
N GLU A 16 49.47 -11.04 22.93
CA GLU A 16 49.78 -11.25 24.35
C GLU A 16 50.04 -9.97 25.18
N GLU A 17 49.86 -8.80 24.59
CA GLU A 17 49.98 -7.53 25.29
C GLU A 17 48.74 -7.27 26.18
N ILE A 18 48.99 -6.82 27.40
CA ILE A 18 47.97 -6.34 28.34
C ILE A 18 48.06 -4.82 28.37
N ALA A 19 46.95 -4.16 28.03
CA ALA A 19 46.85 -2.70 28.05
C ALA A 19 45.67 -2.24 28.92
N GLU A 20 45.84 -1.11 29.59
CA GLU A 20 44.76 -0.39 30.25
C GLU A 20 44.25 0.70 29.32
N ILE A 21 42.96 0.63 29.00
CA ILE A 21 42.29 1.50 28.04
C ILE A 21 41.28 2.33 28.81
N ARG A 22 41.50 3.66 28.79
CA ARG A 22 40.53 4.63 29.27
C ARG A 22 39.80 5.24 28.09
N ALA A 23 38.54 4.85 27.92
CA ALA A 23 37.68 5.28 26.82
C ALA A 23 36.71 6.38 27.29
N LYS A 24 36.65 7.46 26.52
CA LYS A 24 35.57 8.45 26.67
C LYS A 24 34.23 7.82 26.32
N SER A 25 33.17 8.23 27.00
CA SER A 25 31.81 7.70 26.81
C SER A 25 31.36 7.64 25.34
N ARG A 26 31.73 8.64 24.54
CA ARG A 26 31.46 8.71 23.08
C ARG A 26 32.04 7.54 22.26
N LEU A 27 33.11 6.90 22.74
CA LEU A 27 33.75 5.73 22.12
C LEU A 27 33.35 4.42 22.82
N ALA A 28 32.43 4.51 23.78
CA ALA A 28 31.88 3.42 24.56
C ALA A 28 30.35 3.33 24.33
N TYR A 29 29.55 3.51 25.37
CA TYR A 29 28.08 3.36 25.31
C TYR A 29 27.33 4.69 25.07
N GLY A 30 28.05 5.81 25.01
CA GLY A 30 27.52 7.13 24.68
C GLY A 30 26.31 7.53 25.51
N GLU A 31 25.38 8.21 24.87
CA GLU A 31 24.13 8.70 25.47
C GLU A 31 23.13 7.57 25.77
N CYS A 32 23.29 6.40 25.14
CA CYS A 32 22.39 5.27 25.33
C CYS A 32 22.67 4.52 26.65
N GLY A 33 23.94 4.42 27.05
CA GLY A 33 24.34 3.54 28.16
C GLY A 33 24.22 2.05 27.81
N LEU A 34 24.31 1.19 28.82
CA LEU A 34 24.04 -0.25 28.70
C LEU A 34 23.11 -0.71 29.81
N ASP A 35 21.83 -0.76 29.49
CA ASP A 35 20.75 -1.17 30.39
C ASP A 35 20.93 -0.56 31.79
N ASP A 36 20.72 -1.34 32.86
CA ASP A 36 20.91 -0.89 34.25
C ASP A 36 22.38 -0.99 34.72
N ILE A 37 23.28 -1.45 33.86
CA ILE A 37 24.67 -1.76 34.23
C ILE A 37 25.55 -0.53 34.04
N ILE A 38 25.36 0.19 32.93
CA ILE A 38 26.22 1.31 32.55
C ILE A 38 25.36 2.56 32.32
N PRO A 39 25.43 3.54 33.25
CA PRO A 39 24.85 4.86 33.08
C PRO A 39 25.22 5.57 31.76
N GLN A 40 24.29 6.39 31.30
CA GLN A 40 24.49 7.25 30.14
C GLN A 40 25.68 8.18 30.33
N ASN A 41 26.44 8.41 29.27
CA ASN A 41 27.60 9.31 29.22
C ASN A 41 28.74 8.99 30.20
N GLN A 42 28.81 7.77 30.71
CA GLN A 42 29.88 7.35 31.61
C GLN A 42 31.15 6.92 30.85
N ASP A 43 32.29 7.52 31.21
CA ASP A 43 33.62 7.11 30.77
C ASP A 43 33.95 5.70 31.30
N GLN A 44 34.66 4.90 30.50
CA GLN A 44 34.92 3.49 30.81
C GLN A 44 36.41 3.21 30.88
N GLU A 45 36.80 2.34 31.81
CA GLU A 45 38.18 1.90 31.98
C GLU A 45 38.24 0.37 31.96
N TYR A 46 39.05 -0.18 31.05
CA TYR A 46 39.16 -1.62 30.83
C TYR A 46 40.61 -2.05 30.82
N ARG A 47 40.88 -3.22 31.40
CA ARG A 47 42.13 -3.94 31.20
C ARG A 47 41.89 -5.01 30.14
N VAL A 48 42.51 -4.86 28.97
CA VAL A 48 42.33 -5.76 27.83
C VAL A 48 43.62 -6.52 27.59
N CYS A 49 43.50 -7.83 27.37
CA CYS A 49 44.60 -8.69 26.96
C CYS A 49 44.34 -9.19 25.54
N SER A 50 45.29 -8.97 24.63
CA SER A 50 45.23 -9.49 23.27
C SER A 50 45.68 -10.95 23.28
N ILE A 51 44.78 -11.92 23.11
CA ILE A 51 45.15 -13.34 23.24
C ILE A 51 45.71 -13.91 21.92
N GLY A 52 45.22 -13.42 20.78
CA GLY A 52 45.58 -13.96 19.48
C GLY A 52 44.98 -13.17 18.33
N ARG A 53 45.60 -13.24 17.16
CA ARG A 53 45.06 -12.69 15.91
C ARG A 53 44.72 -13.83 14.96
N ALA A 54 43.44 -14.02 14.69
CA ALA A 54 43.03 -14.86 13.58
C ALA A 54 43.26 -14.09 12.27
N SER A 55 44.34 -14.40 11.54
CA SER A 55 44.63 -13.84 10.21
C SER A 55 44.06 -14.68 9.06
N GLY A 56 43.58 -15.89 9.36
CA GLY A 56 43.01 -16.78 8.37
C GLY A 56 41.67 -16.26 7.89
N ILE A 57 41.50 -16.16 6.57
CA ILE A 57 40.18 -16.23 5.95
C ILE A 57 39.61 -17.57 6.43
N ILE A 58 38.60 -17.54 7.30
CA ILE A 58 37.84 -18.75 7.61
C ILE A 58 37.34 -19.22 6.25
N GLU A 59 37.86 -20.33 5.74
CA GLU A 59 37.37 -20.92 4.50
C GLU A 59 35.98 -21.47 4.78
N VAL A 60 35.00 -20.57 4.66
CA VAL A 60 33.59 -20.87 4.81
C VAL A 60 33.18 -21.71 3.59
N PRO A 61 32.79 -22.98 3.76
CA PRO A 61 32.39 -23.81 2.64
C PRO A 61 31.16 -23.17 1.96
N LYS A 62 31.31 -22.81 0.68
CA LYS A 62 30.29 -22.08 -0.11
C LYS A 62 28.93 -22.77 -0.16
N ASN A 63 28.88 -24.09 0.07
CA ASN A 63 27.66 -24.91 -0.02
C ASN A 63 27.08 -25.34 1.33
N SER A 64 27.50 -24.75 2.46
CA SER A 64 26.89 -25.11 3.74
C SER A 64 25.50 -24.50 3.88
N GLU A 65 24.48 -25.35 3.93
CA GLU A 65 23.08 -24.95 4.15
C GLU A 65 22.91 -24.13 5.43
N ALA A 66 23.63 -24.48 6.50
CA ALA A 66 23.62 -23.75 7.76
C ALA A 66 24.12 -22.31 7.60
N LEU A 67 25.15 -22.12 6.77
CA LEU A 67 25.70 -20.80 6.48
C LEU A 67 24.74 -19.99 5.59
N SER A 68 24.12 -20.61 4.58
CA SER A 68 23.09 -19.95 3.78
C SER A 68 21.90 -19.49 4.62
N LYS A 69 21.42 -20.33 5.56
CA LYS A 69 20.37 -19.95 6.52
C LYS A 69 20.80 -18.81 7.43
N LEU A 70 22.04 -18.82 7.91
CA LEU A 70 22.60 -17.75 8.75
C LEU A 70 22.69 -16.42 7.98
N PHE A 71 23.27 -16.43 6.78
CA PHE A 71 23.36 -15.24 5.93
C PHE A 71 21.96 -14.73 5.54
N SER A 72 21.02 -15.63 5.24
CA SER A 72 19.63 -15.26 5.00
C SER A 72 19.02 -14.53 6.21
N ALA A 73 19.21 -15.05 7.42
CA ALA A 73 18.74 -14.40 8.64
C ALA A 73 19.42 -13.03 8.88
N LEU A 74 20.72 -12.91 8.58
CA LEU A 74 21.46 -11.65 8.68
C LEU A 74 20.90 -10.59 7.73
N HIS A 75 20.74 -10.91 6.45
CA HIS A 75 20.11 -10.01 5.48
C HIS A 75 18.68 -9.63 5.88
N SER A 76 17.93 -10.58 6.45
CA SER A 76 16.60 -10.29 6.98
C SER A 76 16.65 -9.30 8.13
N ASN A 77 17.62 -9.40 9.05
CA ASN A 77 17.78 -8.46 10.15
C ASN A 77 18.27 -7.09 9.68
N LEU A 78 19.16 -7.05 8.68
CA LEU A 78 19.59 -5.81 8.03
C LEU A 78 18.40 -5.06 7.41
N ALA A 79 17.46 -5.79 6.80
CA ALA A 79 16.20 -5.21 6.31
C ALA A 79 15.37 -4.55 7.41
N VAL A 80 15.42 -5.02 8.67
CA VAL A 80 14.75 -4.32 9.78
C VAL A 80 15.40 -2.98 10.07
N CYS A 81 16.74 -2.91 10.01
CA CYS A 81 17.46 -1.66 10.21
C CYS A 81 17.09 -0.64 9.13
N TYR A 82 17.08 -1.04 7.86
CA TYR A 82 16.65 -0.15 6.77
C TYR A 82 15.18 0.25 6.87
N ALA A 83 14.29 -0.67 7.29
CA ALA A 83 12.89 -0.34 7.53
C ALA A 83 12.71 0.71 8.64
N LYS A 84 13.56 0.70 9.68
CA LYS A 84 13.59 1.76 10.71
C LYS A 84 14.11 3.10 10.20
N LEU A 85 14.92 3.08 9.13
CA LEU A 85 15.39 4.28 8.43
C LEU A 85 14.43 4.71 7.31
N GLU A 86 13.30 4.02 7.15
CA GLU A 86 12.30 4.24 6.08
C GLU A 86 12.87 4.10 4.65
N ASP A 87 14.00 3.41 4.48
CA ASP A 87 14.61 3.14 3.18
C ASP A 87 14.06 1.82 2.61
N TRP A 88 12.91 1.91 1.94
CA TRP A 88 12.21 0.73 1.42
C TRP A 88 12.92 0.06 0.24
N ASP A 89 13.75 0.79 -0.52
CA ASP A 89 14.50 0.22 -1.64
C ASP A 89 15.59 -0.72 -1.15
N GLU A 90 16.33 -0.33 -0.12
CA GLU A 90 17.33 -1.20 0.51
C GLU A 90 16.70 -2.39 1.24
N VAL A 91 15.50 -2.23 1.81
CA VAL A 91 14.73 -3.36 2.36
C VAL A 91 14.44 -4.41 1.29
N LEU A 92 14.03 -3.99 0.09
CA LEU A 92 13.73 -4.92 -1.01
C LEU A 92 14.99 -5.67 -1.48
N LYS A 93 16.13 -4.98 -1.61
CA LYS A 93 17.41 -5.62 -1.94
C LYS A 93 17.84 -6.62 -0.87
N CYS A 94 17.79 -6.23 0.40
CA CYS A 94 18.16 -7.11 1.52
C CYS A 94 17.24 -8.34 1.61
N THR A 95 15.94 -8.16 1.42
CA THR A 95 15.00 -9.29 1.44
C THR A 95 15.14 -10.19 0.23
N GLU A 96 15.48 -9.66 -0.95
CA GLU A 96 15.78 -10.45 -2.13
C GLU A 96 17.02 -11.33 -1.92
N GLU A 97 18.11 -10.76 -1.41
CA GLU A 97 19.32 -11.52 -1.06
C GLU A 97 19.05 -12.59 0.00
N SER A 98 18.23 -12.26 1.01
CA SER A 98 17.80 -13.21 2.03
C SER A 98 17.06 -14.41 1.42
N LEU A 99 16.16 -14.17 0.46
CA LEU A 99 15.36 -15.20 -0.20
C LEU A 99 16.14 -15.99 -1.26
N ARG A 100 17.17 -15.38 -1.88
CA ARG A 100 18.12 -16.06 -2.78
C ARG A 100 18.91 -17.14 -2.03
N LEU A 101 19.30 -16.85 -0.79
CA LEU A 101 20.04 -17.77 0.07
C LEU A 101 19.14 -18.82 0.73
N HIS A 102 17.94 -18.43 1.16
CA HIS A 102 16.96 -19.33 1.76
C HIS A 102 15.54 -18.88 1.44
N SER A 103 14.93 -19.52 0.44
CA SER A 103 13.62 -19.15 -0.10
C SER A 103 12.46 -19.35 0.88
N ALA A 104 12.63 -20.23 1.87
CA ALA A 104 11.63 -20.52 2.90
C ALA A 104 11.74 -19.62 4.14
N ASN A 105 12.41 -18.46 4.05
CA ASN A 105 12.51 -17.52 5.17
C ASN A 105 11.23 -16.68 5.31
N THR A 106 10.28 -17.13 6.13
CA THR A 106 9.00 -16.46 6.39
C THR A 106 9.17 -15.00 6.84
N LYS A 107 10.19 -14.70 7.67
CA LYS A 107 10.47 -13.34 8.14
C LYS A 107 10.89 -12.41 6.99
N ALA A 108 11.71 -12.91 6.06
CA ALA A 108 12.12 -12.14 4.89
C ALA A 108 10.94 -11.89 3.94
N LEU A 109 10.08 -12.89 3.71
CA LEU A 109 8.85 -12.74 2.91
C LEU A 109 7.91 -11.68 3.50
N PHE A 110 7.67 -11.74 4.82
CA PHE A 110 6.83 -10.77 5.52
C PHE A 110 7.41 -9.36 5.44
N ARG A 111 8.71 -9.19 5.68
CA ARG A 111 9.40 -7.89 5.60
C ARG A 111 9.36 -7.33 4.17
N ARG A 112 9.50 -8.18 3.15
CA ARG A 112 9.37 -7.78 1.74
C ARG A 112 7.94 -7.30 1.44
N ALA A 113 6.92 -8.03 1.91
CA ALA A 113 5.53 -7.65 1.73
C ALA A 113 5.21 -6.29 2.40
N ALA A 114 5.74 -6.05 3.59
CA ALA A 114 5.60 -4.76 4.27
C ALA A 114 6.22 -3.60 3.47
N ALA A 115 7.42 -3.78 2.91
CA ALA A 115 8.07 -2.78 2.07
C ALA A 115 7.30 -2.53 0.75
N LEU A 116 6.83 -3.59 0.09
CA LEU A 116 5.99 -3.47 -1.12
C LEU A 116 4.65 -2.77 -0.81
N SER A 117 4.04 -3.08 0.33
CA SER A 117 2.84 -2.37 0.79
C SER A 117 3.11 -0.88 1.02
N ALA A 118 4.28 -0.51 1.58
CA ALA A 118 4.66 0.89 1.78
C ALA A 118 4.86 1.63 0.45
N ARG A 119 5.33 0.93 -0.59
CA ARG A 119 5.46 1.44 -1.96
C ARG A 119 4.17 1.48 -2.78
N ASN A 120 3.03 1.06 -2.21
CA ASN A 120 1.74 0.87 -2.88
C ASN A 120 1.66 -0.32 -3.85
N ASP A 121 2.68 -1.18 -3.90
CA ASP A 121 2.76 -2.38 -4.75
C ASP A 121 2.01 -3.55 -4.08
N THR A 122 0.69 -3.39 -3.94
CA THR A 122 -0.17 -4.25 -3.12
C THR A 122 -0.33 -5.67 -3.69
N GLU A 123 -0.20 -5.83 -5.02
CA GLU A 123 -0.31 -7.13 -5.69
C GLU A 123 0.89 -8.02 -5.36
N GLU A 124 2.12 -7.51 -5.54
CA GLU A 124 3.34 -8.26 -5.23
C GLU A 124 3.47 -8.55 -3.73
N ALA A 125 3.03 -7.61 -2.88
CA ALA A 125 2.98 -7.81 -1.44
C ALA A 125 2.09 -9.01 -1.05
N MET A 126 0.92 -9.14 -1.70
CA MET A 126 0.01 -10.26 -1.47
C MET A 126 0.62 -11.61 -1.86
N ASP A 127 1.38 -11.66 -2.96
CA ASP A 127 2.02 -12.91 -3.40
C ASP A 127 3.15 -13.32 -2.45
N CYS A 128 3.89 -12.36 -1.89
CA CYS A 128 4.87 -12.64 -0.83
C CYS A 128 4.20 -13.21 0.42
N LEU A 129 3.06 -12.67 0.85
CA LEU A 129 2.34 -13.16 2.03
C LEU A 129 1.69 -14.53 1.82
N LYS A 130 1.17 -14.83 0.63
CA LYS A 130 0.67 -16.17 0.31
C LYS A 130 1.77 -17.22 0.42
N ARG A 131 2.96 -16.92 -0.12
CA ARG A 131 4.14 -17.79 0.03
C ARG A 131 4.53 -17.97 1.50
N ALA A 132 4.45 -16.90 2.30
CA ALA A 132 4.71 -16.98 3.73
C ALA A 132 3.67 -17.89 4.44
N GLN A 133 2.40 -17.78 4.07
CA GLN A 133 1.31 -18.61 4.58
C GLN A 133 1.41 -20.08 4.15
N GLU A 134 1.94 -20.37 2.95
CA GLU A 134 2.22 -21.75 2.52
C GLU A 134 3.31 -22.42 3.37
N ILE A 135 4.29 -21.64 3.85
CA ILE A 135 5.38 -22.14 4.71
C ILE A 135 4.89 -22.30 6.15
N ASP A 136 4.21 -21.30 6.69
CA ASP A 136 3.63 -21.32 8.04
C ASP A 136 2.15 -20.90 8.00
N PRO A 137 1.23 -21.88 7.89
CA PRO A 137 -0.20 -21.60 7.82
C PRO A 137 -0.80 -21.02 9.10
N HIS A 138 -0.12 -21.20 10.25
CA HIS A 138 -0.64 -20.81 11.57
C HIS A 138 -0.12 -19.45 12.05
N ASP A 139 0.69 -18.76 11.25
CA ASP A 139 1.17 -17.42 11.57
C ASP A 139 0.02 -16.40 11.50
N THR A 140 -0.50 -16.04 12.68
CA THR A 140 -1.57 -15.05 12.84
C THR A 140 -1.18 -13.67 12.30
N VAL A 141 0.11 -13.32 12.34
CA VAL A 141 0.60 -12.01 11.87
C VAL A 141 0.48 -11.94 10.35
N VAL A 142 0.86 -13.02 9.65
CA VAL A 142 0.71 -13.11 8.19
C VAL A 142 -0.77 -13.09 7.79
N GLN A 143 -1.64 -13.80 8.52
CA GLN A 143 -3.08 -13.81 8.24
C GLN A 143 -3.72 -12.41 8.40
N CYS A 144 -3.45 -11.72 9.50
CA CYS A 144 -3.92 -10.35 9.73
C CYS A 144 -3.46 -9.39 8.62
N GLU A 145 -2.22 -9.54 8.15
CA GLU A 145 -1.67 -8.69 7.10
C GLU A 145 -2.33 -8.96 5.74
N ILE A 146 -2.62 -10.23 5.42
CA ILE A 146 -3.40 -10.61 4.23
C ILE A 146 -4.80 -9.98 4.27
N GLU A 147 -5.48 -10.04 5.41
CA GLU A 147 -6.80 -9.41 5.58
C GLU A 147 -6.74 -7.89 5.39
N ARG A 148 -5.72 -7.24 5.96
CA ARG A 148 -5.47 -5.80 5.78
C ARG A 148 -5.29 -5.44 4.30
N LEU A 149 -4.40 -6.12 3.58
CA LEU A 149 -4.13 -5.86 2.17
C LEU A 149 -5.32 -6.18 1.26
N THR A 150 -6.06 -7.26 1.53
CA THR A 150 -7.28 -7.57 0.76
C THR A 150 -8.35 -6.50 0.95
N GLY A 151 -8.47 -5.92 2.15
CA GLY A 151 -9.33 -4.77 2.40
C GLY A 151 -8.96 -3.56 1.54
N ILE A 152 -7.65 -3.23 1.46
CA ILE A 152 -7.13 -2.15 0.62
C ILE A 152 -7.43 -2.41 -0.86
N ARG A 153 -7.17 -3.62 -1.37
CA ARG A 153 -7.46 -4.00 -2.76
C ARG A 153 -8.94 -3.89 -3.11
N ARG A 154 -9.82 -4.32 -2.22
CA ARG A 154 -11.28 -4.20 -2.41
C ARG A 154 -11.72 -2.74 -2.50
N ARG A 155 -11.17 -1.86 -1.65
CA ARG A 155 -11.46 -0.41 -1.70
C ARG A 155 -10.98 0.23 -3.00
N ARG A 156 -9.72 0.01 -3.40
CA ARG A 156 -9.18 0.52 -4.68
C ARG A 156 -10.03 0.09 -5.87
N ARG A 157 -10.39 -1.19 -5.93
CA ARG A 157 -11.23 -1.71 -7.02
C ARG A 157 -12.66 -1.13 -7.01
N ALA A 158 -13.20 -0.81 -5.83
CA ALA A 158 -14.51 -0.15 -5.72
C ALA A 158 -14.45 1.31 -6.17
N GLU A 159 -13.39 2.04 -5.79
CA GLU A 159 -13.11 3.42 -6.20
C GLU A 159 -12.91 3.52 -7.71
N GLU A 160 -12.10 2.64 -8.30
CA GLU A 160 -11.91 2.53 -9.75
C GLU A 160 -13.24 2.30 -10.47
N LYS A 161 -14.04 1.32 -10.03
CA LYS A 161 -15.36 1.05 -10.61
C LYS A 161 -16.31 2.25 -10.49
N ALA A 162 -16.26 2.98 -9.38
CA ALA A 162 -17.06 4.19 -9.20
C ALA A 162 -16.60 5.31 -10.13
N LEU A 163 -15.29 5.47 -10.33
CA LEU A 163 -14.71 6.41 -11.28
C LEU A 163 -15.14 6.07 -12.73
N TYR A 164 -14.98 4.82 -13.15
CA TYR A 164 -15.42 4.36 -14.47
C TYR A 164 -16.91 4.58 -14.69
N ARG A 165 -17.75 4.28 -13.68
CA ARG A 165 -19.19 4.55 -13.74
C ARG A 165 -19.47 6.04 -13.97
N LYS A 166 -18.80 6.94 -13.23
CA LYS A 166 -18.96 8.40 -13.40
C LYS A 166 -18.55 8.86 -14.80
N MET A 167 -17.43 8.35 -15.32
CA MET A 167 -16.95 8.69 -16.66
C MET A 167 -17.90 8.23 -17.77
N LEU A 168 -18.48 7.03 -17.64
CA LEU A 168 -19.42 6.48 -18.62
C LEU A 168 -20.79 7.15 -18.57
N VAL A 169 -21.29 7.47 -17.37
CA VAL A 169 -22.57 8.19 -17.20
C VAL A 169 -22.44 9.64 -17.68
N GLY A 170 -21.32 10.31 -17.43
CA GLY A 170 -21.05 11.67 -17.93
C GLY A 170 -20.92 11.75 -19.46
N ALA A 171 -20.51 10.67 -20.13
CA ALA A 171 -20.47 10.59 -21.59
C ALA A 171 -21.86 10.30 -22.22
N GLY A 172 -22.80 9.75 -21.45
CA GLY A 172 -24.16 9.44 -21.90
C GLY A 172 -25.18 10.55 -21.69
N ASP A 173 -24.83 11.61 -20.95
CA ASP A 173 -25.77 12.66 -20.55
C ASP A 173 -25.61 13.96 -21.36
N VAL A 174 -25.41 13.82 -22.68
CA VAL A 174 -25.86 14.87 -23.62
C VAL A 174 -27.36 14.71 -23.80
N ASN A 175 -28.11 15.18 -22.79
CA ASN A 175 -29.47 15.71 -22.88
C ASN A 175 -30.45 14.95 -23.80
N THR A 176 -30.89 13.76 -23.37
CA THR A 176 -32.07 13.10 -23.97
C THR A 176 -33.16 12.83 -22.92
N GLY A 177 -33.30 13.74 -21.94
CA GLY A 177 -34.17 13.55 -20.78
C GLY A 177 -35.32 14.53 -20.59
N SER A 178 -35.57 15.49 -21.49
CA SER A 178 -36.62 16.52 -21.25
C SER A 178 -37.65 16.73 -22.38
N ARG A 179 -37.52 16.09 -23.56
CA ARG A 179 -38.41 16.40 -24.71
C ARG A 179 -39.55 15.42 -24.98
N ARG A 180 -39.60 14.27 -24.30
CA ARG A 180 -40.59 13.22 -24.64
C ARG A 180 -41.95 13.44 -23.96
N PHE A 181 -41.99 14.16 -22.84
CA PHE A 181 -43.24 14.45 -22.13
C PHE A 181 -44.01 15.61 -22.76
N ASP A 182 -43.31 16.60 -23.32
CA ASP A 182 -43.95 17.76 -23.96
C ASP A 182 -44.72 17.39 -25.24
N PHE A 183 -44.25 16.42 -26.02
CA PHE A 183 -44.87 16.16 -27.33
C PHE A 183 -46.27 15.51 -27.23
N VAL A 184 -46.49 14.67 -26.22
CA VAL A 184 -47.77 13.99 -26.02
C VAL A 184 -48.78 14.95 -25.38
N THR A 185 -48.36 15.74 -24.39
CA THR A 185 -49.21 16.76 -23.78
C THR A 185 -49.58 17.85 -24.78
N TYR A 186 -48.63 18.33 -25.60
CA TYR A 186 -48.91 19.33 -26.62
C TYR A 186 -49.84 18.81 -27.72
N ARG A 187 -49.71 17.54 -28.13
CA ARG A 187 -50.65 16.91 -29.07
C ARG A 187 -52.06 16.77 -28.51
N LEU A 188 -52.21 16.38 -27.24
CA LEU A 188 -53.53 16.28 -26.60
C LEU A 188 -54.20 17.64 -26.47
N ILE A 189 -53.44 18.67 -26.08
CA ILE A 189 -53.95 20.06 -26.00
C ILE A 189 -54.32 20.59 -27.38
N ALA A 190 -53.49 20.34 -28.41
CA ALA A 190 -53.77 20.78 -29.78
C ALA A 190 -55.02 20.11 -30.39
N ILE A 191 -55.22 18.82 -30.15
CA ILE A 191 -56.42 18.10 -30.62
C ILE A 191 -57.68 18.64 -29.91
N GLY A 192 -57.59 18.87 -28.59
CA GLY A 192 -58.68 19.46 -27.82
C GLY A 192 -59.07 20.86 -28.33
N ALA A 193 -58.09 21.72 -28.58
CA ALA A 193 -58.31 23.06 -29.10
C ALA A 193 -58.96 23.06 -30.50
N PHE A 194 -58.50 22.17 -31.40
CA PHE A 194 -59.08 22.04 -32.74
C PHE A 194 -60.54 21.61 -32.70
N SER A 195 -60.89 20.61 -31.87
CA SER A 195 -62.27 20.14 -31.72
C SER A 195 -63.22 21.22 -31.19
N LEU A 196 -62.73 22.11 -30.34
CA LEU A 196 -63.53 23.16 -29.73
C LEU A 196 -63.83 24.29 -30.73
N VAL A 197 -62.84 24.65 -31.56
CA VAL A 197 -63.00 25.63 -32.65
C VAL A 197 -63.95 25.10 -33.73
N THR A 198 -63.80 23.85 -34.15
CA THR A 198 -64.69 23.27 -35.18
C THR A 198 -66.12 23.14 -34.69
N PHE A 199 -66.33 22.77 -33.43
CA PHE A 199 -67.65 22.74 -32.82
C PHE A 199 -68.28 24.13 -32.73
N ALA A 200 -67.52 25.15 -32.34
CA ALA A 200 -68.01 26.53 -32.28
C ALA A 200 -68.41 27.05 -33.67
N LEU A 201 -67.62 26.77 -34.71
CA LEU A 201 -67.96 27.12 -36.10
C LEU A 201 -69.19 26.36 -36.59
N PHE A 202 -69.35 25.10 -36.21
CA PHE A 202 -70.53 24.31 -36.56
C PHE A 202 -71.80 24.85 -35.91
N VAL A 203 -71.75 25.20 -34.62
CA VAL A 203 -72.88 25.85 -33.93
C VAL A 203 -73.21 27.21 -34.54
N PHE A 204 -72.19 28.00 -34.89
CA PHE A 204 -72.38 29.27 -35.59
C PHE A 204 -73.03 29.08 -36.96
N PHE A 205 -72.61 28.06 -37.71
CA PHE A 205 -73.20 27.72 -39.00
C PHE A 205 -74.66 27.26 -38.86
N LEU A 206 -74.99 26.45 -37.86
CA LEU A 206 -76.38 26.07 -37.56
C LEU A 206 -77.23 27.29 -37.16
N PHE A 207 -76.65 28.24 -36.42
CA PHE A 207 -77.31 29.48 -36.08
C PHE A 207 -77.57 30.35 -37.32
N GLN A 208 -76.61 30.45 -38.25
CA GLN A 208 -76.82 31.08 -39.55
C GLN A 208 -77.89 30.37 -40.40
N LEU A 209 -77.92 29.03 -40.37
CA LEU A 209 -78.92 28.24 -41.10
C LEU A 209 -80.33 28.45 -40.56
N TRP A 210 -80.46 28.63 -39.25
CA TRP A 210 -81.74 28.87 -38.56
C TRP A 210 -82.16 30.35 -38.59
N SER A 211 -81.19 31.25 -38.75
CA SER A 211 -81.41 32.71 -38.82
C SER A 211 -81.58 33.23 -40.26
N LEU A 212 -81.66 32.35 -41.26
CA LEU A 212 -82.10 32.70 -42.60
C LEU A 212 -83.60 33.02 -42.54
N PRO A 213 -84.02 34.28 -42.80
CA PRO A 213 -85.43 34.62 -42.87
C PRO A 213 -86.07 33.82 -44.00
N GLY A 214 -87.02 32.96 -43.62
CA GLY A 214 -87.97 32.41 -44.57
C GLY A 214 -88.92 33.50 -45.01
N GLU A 215 -88.72 34.04 -46.20
CA GLU A 215 -89.72 34.75 -46.99
C GLU A 215 -89.62 34.18 -48.41
N GLN A 216 -90.53 33.29 -48.82
CA GLN A 216 -91.95 33.48 -49.17
C GLN A 216 -92.16 34.30 -50.46
N GLU A 217 -92.74 33.58 -51.43
CA GLU A 217 -93.72 34.02 -52.44
C GLU A 217 -93.38 35.18 -53.37
N LEU A 218 -93.04 34.88 -54.64
CA LEU A 218 -93.93 34.93 -55.82
C LEU A 218 -93.17 34.58 -57.11
#